data_AF-A0A2R7SML4-F1
#
_entry.id   AF-A0A2R7SML4-F1
#
_cell.length_a   1.000
_cell.length_b   1.000
_cell.length_c   1.000
_cell.angle_alpha   90.00
_cell.angle_beta   90.00
_cell.angle_gamma   90.00
#
_symmetry.space_group_name_H-M   'P 1'
#
loop_
_entity.id
_entity.type
_entity.pdbx_description
1 polymer ?
#
loop_
_entity_poly.entity_id
_entity_poly.type
_entity_poly.pdbx_seq_one_letter_code
_entity_poly.pdbx_strand_id
1 'polypeptide(L)' 'MTLTYTAVCNVDDILPNTGVAARVGDRHVAVFRIGSDRFHAIDNIDPRSGASVLS' A
#
# COMPACT_ATOMS: atom_id res chain seq x y z
N MET A 1 7.90 -10.65 21.43
CA MET A 1 7.78 -9.64 20.37
C MET A 1 6.40 -9.80 19.75
N THR A 2 5.52 -8.83 19.95
CA THR A 2 4.14 -8.87 19.43
C THR A 2 4.10 -8.16 18.08
N LEU A 3 3.42 -8.75 17.09
CA LEU A 3 3.15 -8.06 15.83
C LEU A 3 2.03 -7.02 16.03
N THR A 4 2.28 -5.80 15.59
CA THR A 4 1.28 -4.73 15.56
C THR A 4 0.75 -4.58 14.15
N TYR A 5 -0.57 -4.71 13.99
CA TYR A 5 -1.26 -4.53 12.72
C TYR A 5 -1.92 -3.15 12.67
N THR A 6 -1.82 -2.48 11.53
CA THR A 6 -2.46 -1.17 11.29
C THR A 6 -3.43 -1.32 10.12
N ALA A 7 -4.68 -0.92 10.32
CA ALA A 7 -5.67 -0.87 9.25
C ALA A 7 -5.33 0.27 8.27
N VAL A 8 -5.46 0.01 6.97
CA VAL A 8 -5.15 0.96 5.89
C VAL A 8 -6.43 1.55 5.28
N CYS A 9 -7.27 0.71 4.68
CA CYS A 9 -8.54 1.08 4.08
C CYS A 9 -9.48 -0.14 4.01
N ASN A 10 -10.69 0.02 3.49
CA ASN A 10 -11.54 -1.12 3.17
C ASN A 10 -11.01 -1.84 1.91
N VAL A 11 -11.20 -3.15 1.83
CA VAL A 11 -10.82 -3.97 0.68
C VAL A 11 -11.54 -3.51 -0.59
N ASP A 12 -12.80 -3.09 -0.45
CA ASP A 12 -13.63 -2.63 -1.57
C ASP A 12 -13.21 -1.26 -2.11
N ASP A 13 -12.39 -0.50 -1.35
CA ASP A 13 -11.82 0.78 -1.81
C ASP A 13 -10.68 0.54 -2.83
N ILE A 14 -10.12 -0.67 -2.89
CA ILE A 14 -9.07 -1.04 -3.83
C ILE A 14 -9.69 -1.87 -4.97
N LEU A 15 -9.89 -1.20 -6.11
CA LEU A 15 -10.37 -1.86 -7.32
C LEU A 15 -9.36 -2.92 -7.82
N PRO A 16 -9.82 -3.94 -8.57
CA PRO A 16 -8.92 -4.93 -9.16
C PRO A 16 -7.85 -4.28 -10.04
N ASN A 17 -6.59 -4.67 -9.83
CA ASN A 17 -5.39 -4.17 -10.55
C ASN A 17 -5.08 -2.68 -10.33
N THR A 18 -5.59 -2.09 -9.25
CA THR A 18 -5.21 -0.74 -8.81
C THR A 18 -4.50 -0.79 -7.47
N GLY A 19 -4.09 0.38 -6.98
CA GLY A 19 -3.52 0.51 -5.65
C GLY A 19 -3.93 1.82 -4.98
N VAL A 20 -3.70 1.86 -3.67
CA VAL A 20 -3.94 3.03 -2.81
C VAL A 20 -2.68 3.37 -2.04
N ALA A 21 -2.43 4.67 -1.87
CA ALA A 21 -1.39 5.17 -1.00
C ALA A 21 -1.90 5.27 0.44
N ALA A 22 -1.07 4.91 1.40
CA ALA A 22 -1.37 4.94 2.82
C ALA A 22 -0.18 5.42 3.62
N ARG A 23 -0.46 5.96 4.81
CA ARG A 23 0.58 6.34 5.77
C ARG A 23 0.46 5.47 7.03
N VAL A 24 1.50 4.69 7.30
CA VAL A 24 1.58 3.81 8.48
C VAL A 24 2.69 4.37 9.38
N GLY A 25 2.29 5.10 10.42
CA GLY A 25 3.23 5.92 11.20
C GLY A 25 3.90 6.96 10.31
N ASP A 26 5.23 6.89 10.19
CA ASP A 26 6.02 7.81 9.36
C ASP A 26 6.42 7.24 7.99
N ARG A 27 5.88 6.06 7.62
CA ARG A 27 6.16 5.44 6.32
C ARG A 27 4.99 5.61 5.35
N HIS A 28 5.32 5.98 4.11
CA HIS A 28 4.38 5.92 2.99
C HIS A 28 4.41 4.53 2.36
N VAL A 29 3.26 3.88 2.32
CA VAL A 29 3.09 2.52 1.81
C VAL A 29 2.10 2.56 0.65
N ALA A 30 2.39 1.82 -0.41
CA ALA A 30 1.46 1.58 -1.51
C ALA A 30 0.91 0.16 -1.39
N VAL A 31 -0.41 0.02 -1.39
CA VAL A 31 -1.09 -1.29 -1.36
C VAL A 31 -1.74 -1.52 -2.71
N PHE A 32 -1.36 -2.60 -3.39
CA PHE A 32 -1.90 -2.99 -4.69
C PHE A 32 -2.75 -4.24 -4.58
N ARG A 33 -3.88 -4.26 -5.27
CA ARG A 33 -4.72 -5.45 -5.47
C ARG A 33 -4.42 -6.07 -6.84
N ILE A 34 -3.92 -7.30 -6.88
CA ILE A 34 -3.56 -8.00 -8.11
C ILE A 34 -4.51 -9.18 -8.34
N GLY A 35 -5.31 -9.11 -9.41
CA GLY A 35 -6.39 -10.08 -9.64
C GLY A 35 -7.57 -9.88 -8.67
N SER A 36 -8.25 -10.96 -8.28
CA SER A 36 -9.44 -10.86 -7.41
C SER A 36 -9.06 -10.56 -5.96
N ASP A 37 -8.13 -11.28 -5.34
CA ASP A 37 -8.01 -11.27 -3.86
C ASP A 37 -6.57 -11.28 -3.33
N ARG A 38 -5.59 -10.88 -4.15
CA ARG A 38 -4.19 -10.77 -3.69
C ARG A 38 -3.81 -9.33 -3.45
N PHE A 39 -3.28 -9.05 -2.27
CA PHE A 39 -2.85 -7.72 -1.85
C PHE A 39 -1.36 -7.70 -1.56
N HIS A 40 -0.68 -6.70 -2.09
CA HIS A 40 0.76 -6.50 -1.89
C HIS A 40 1.00 -5.10 -1.37
N ALA A 41 1.71 -4.99 -0.25
CA ALA A 41 2.16 -3.71 0.30
C ALA A 41 3.65 -3.53 0.00
N ILE A 42 4.01 -2.39 -0.58
CA ILE A 42 5.39 -1.98 -0.86
C ILE A 42 5.62 -0.55 -0.37
N ASP A 43 6.88 -0.12 -0.31
CA ASP A 43 7.17 1.30 -0.05
C ASP A 43 6.58 2.16 -1.18
N ASN A 44 5.89 3.24 -0.81
CA ASN A 44 5.37 4.17 -1.81
C ASN A 44 6.46 5.08 -2.37
N ILE A 45 7.69 5.06 -1.84
CA ILE A 45 8.79 5.88 -2.36
C ILE A 45 9.73 4.99 -3.15
N ASP A 46 9.89 5.27 -4.44
CA ASP A 46 10.88 4.59 -5.27
C ASP A 46 12.29 4.98 -4.80
N PRO A 47 13.14 4.03 -4.36
CA PRO A 47 14.48 4.33 -3.88
C PRO A 47 15.41 4.89 -4.96
N ARG A 48 15.10 4.70 -6.25
CA ARG A 48 15.92 5.23 -7.35
C ARG A 48 15.62 6.69 -7.66
N SER A 49 14.35 7.04 -7.80
CA SER A 49 13.94 8.39 -8.19
C SER A 49 13.53 9.29 -7.02
N GLY A 50 13.23 8.71 -5.86
CA GLY A 50 12.63 9.42 -4.73
C GLY A 50 11.16 9.81 -4.94
N ALA A 51 10.56 9.41 -6.06
CA ALA A 51 9.18 9.72 -6.38
C ALA A 51 8.20 8.79 -5.67
N SER A 52 6.99 9.29 -5.45
CA SER A 52 5.89 8.43 -5.01
C SER A 52 5.42 7.51 -6.14
N VAL A 53 5.35 6.20 -5.90
CA VAL A 53 4.83 5.20 -6.85
C VAL A 53 3.34 5.46 -7.14
N LEU A 54 2.59 5.83 -6.10
CA LEU A 54 1.24 6.33 -6.15
C LEU A 54 1.23 7.80 -5.69
N SER A 55 0.86 8.69 -6.61
CA SER A 55 0.75 10.15 -6.41
C SER A 55 -0.71 10.59 -6.33
#